data_AF-A0A0D5YX23-F1
#
_entry.id   AF-A0A0D5YX23-F1
#
_cell.length_a   1.000
_cell.length_b   1.000
_cell.length_c   1.000
_cell.angle_alpha   90.00
_cell.angle_beta   90.00
_cell.angle_gamma   90.00
#
_symmetry.space_group_name_H-M   'P 1'
#
loop_
_entity.id
_entity.type
_entity.pdbx_description
1 polymer ?
#
loop_
_entity_poly.entity_id
_entity_poly.type
_entity_poly.pdbx_seq_one_letter_code
_entity_poly.pdbx_strand_id
1 'polypeptide(L)'
;MTTTNSHRSLVLGIFSFLVGTFLMPAQQKIIVDADTGNEVDDLYALVRILLEPSVEVTALNAAHWQTSHWSVENSMENSHRLNQQLLGEMGLQIKTLRGATARMYDWGDRAQHSAAVYEIIEQAKENGQLTILALGALTNVASALFIAPEIADGLKVYWLGTTLNFETHVLKRNDFNPLMDPFALDYLLDSEVEMHIMPLNVAAAMEVRFDEMEANIGDHFLGRFLQKRWKDHLDGGRQNRVLWDLALVAAFIRPEMASTQTIITSKDSGNRPITFYDSIDASAIYDDFYKTLLAFEK
;
A
#
# COMPACT_ATOMS: atom_id res chain seq x y z
N MET A 1 16.94 -2.21 -90.36
CA MET A 1 15.89 -1.61 -89.53
C MET A 1 15.73 -2.49 -88.30
N THR A 2 16.30 -2.05 -87.20
CA THR A 2 16.47 -2.76 -85.93
C THR A 2 15.28 -2.54 -85.01
N THR A 3 14.61 -3.60 -84.59
CA THR A 3 13.53 -3.60 -83.59
C THR A 3 14.10 -3.91 -82.21
N THR A 4 14.07 -2.94 -81.30
CA THR A 4 14.45 -3.11 -79.88
C THR A 4 13.20 -3.25 -79.00
N ASN A 5 13.05 -4.42 -78.38
CA ASN A 5 12.10 -4.69 -77.30
C ASN A 5 12.59 -4.03 -75.99
N SER A 6 11.73 -3.26 -75.32
CA SER A 6 12.00 -2.71 -73.99
C SER A 6 11.28 -3.55 -72.93
N HIS A 7 12.07 -4.20 -72.07
CA HIS A 7 11.58 -4.86 -70.86
C HIS A 7 11.34 -3.81 -69.77
N ARG A 8 10.12 -3.77 -69.23
CA ARG A 8 9.78 -3.02 -68.01
C ARG A 8 9.87 -3.97 -66.82
N SER A 9 10.83 -3.74 -65.93
CA SER A 9 10.97 -4.46 -64.66
C SER A 9 10.02 -3.85 -63.62
N LEU A 10 9.12 -4.67 -63.07
CA LEU A 10 8.22 -4.33 -61.98
C LEU A 10 8.96 -4.58 -60.65
N VAL A 11 9.30 -3.53 -59.91
CA VAL A 11 9.87 -3.64 -58.56
C VAL A 11 8.72 -3.80 -57.57
N LEU A 12 8.57 -5.00 -57.01
CA LEU A 12 7.59 -5.31 -55.96
C LEU A 12 8.20 -4.92 -54.61
N GLY A 13 7.75 -3.80 -54.03
CA GLY A 13 8.15 -3.36 -52.70
C GLY A 13 7.47 -4.21 -51.63
N ILE A 14 8.24 -5.01 -50.90
CA ILE A 14 7.77 -5.74 -49.72
C ILE A 14 7.76 -4.76 -48.55
N PHE A 15 6.57 -4.33 -48.13
CA PHE A 15 6.37 -3.62 -46.87
C PHE A 15 6.32 -4.64 -45.72
N SER A 16 7.41 -4.75 -44.97
CA SER A 16 7.44 -5.50 -43.70
C SER A 16 6.75 -4.68 -42.61
N PHE A 17 5.56 -5.09 -42.20
CA PHE A 17 4.91 -4.60 -40.98
C PHE A 17 5.65 -5.19 -39.76
N LEU A 18 6.50 -4.39 -39.13
CA LEU A 18 7.01 -4.68 -37.78
C LEU A 18 5.87 -4.45 -36.79
N VAL A 19 5.18 -5.53 -36.41
CA VAL A 19 4.32 -5.53 -35.23
C VAL A 19 5.24 -5.46 -34.02
N GLY A 20 5.41 -4.25 -33.48
CA GLY A 20 6.09 -4.07 -32.20
C GLY A 20 5.27 -4.73 -31.11
N THR A 21 5.70 -5.89 -30.62
CA THR A 21 5.26 -6.42 -29.33
C THR A 21 5.70 -5.43 -28.26
N PHE A 22 4.76 -4.61 -27.78
CA PHE A 22 4.94 -3.87 -26.54
C PHE A 22 5.07 -4.90 -25.41
N LEU A 23 6.30 -5.16 -24.98
CA LEU A 23 6.54 -5.87 -23.72
C LEU A 23 6.03 -4.95 -22.63
N MET A 24 4.87 -5.29 -22.06
CA MET A 24 4.43 -4.71 -20.79
C MET A 24 5.54 -4.98 -19.77
N PRO A 25 6.02 -3.97 -19.03
CA PRO A 25 6.97 -4.21 -17.96
C PRO A 25 6.37 -5.22 -16.97
N ALA A 26 7.20 -6.11 -16.45
CA ALA A 26 6.77 -7.09 -15.46
C ALA A 26 6.17 -6.36 -14.26
N GLN A 27 5.00 -6.79 -13.80
CA GLN A 27 4.33 -6.21 -12.64
C GLN A 27 5.17 -6.44 -11.39
N GLN A 28 5.28 -5.41 -10.55
CA GLN A 28 5.87 -5.55 -9.23
C GLN A 28 4.86 -6.28 -8.33
N LYS A 29 5.24 -7.48 -7.89
CA LYS A 29 4.44 -8.28 -6.95
C LYS A 29 4.58 -7.74 -5.54
N ILE A 30 3.45 -7.46 -4.91
CA ILE A 30 3.40 -6.94 -3.53
C ILE A 30 2.32 -7.65 -2.70
N ILE A 31 2.52 -7.65 -1.39
CA ILE A 31 1.44 -7.86 -0.41
C ILE A 31 0.99 -6.51 0.12
N VAL A 32 -0.32 -6.34 0.31
CA VAL A 32 -0.87 -5.22 1.07
C VAL A 32 -1.43 -5.74 2.38
N ASP A 33 -1.02 -5.14 3.50
CA ASP A 33 -1.44 -5.47 4.86
C ASP A 33 -2.23 -4.27 5.42
N ALA A 34 -3.55 -4.41 5.51
CA ALA A 34 -4.44 -3.28 5.72
C ALA A 34 -5.40 -3.51 6.88
N ASP A 35 -5.62 -2.47 7.67
CA ASP A 35 -6.52 -2.46 8.81
C ASP A 35 -7.83 -1.74 8.43
N THR A 36 -8.36 -2.14 7.27
CA THR A 36 -9.45 -1.51 6.49
C THR A 36 -10.79 -1.28 7.18
N GLY A 37 -10.97 -1.75 8.40
CA GLY A 37 -12.15 -1.39 9.18
C GLY A 37 -11.90 -0.42 10.32
N ASN A 38 -10.66 0.04 10.52
CA ASN A 38 -10.31 1.03 11.51
C ASN A 38 -10.82 2.39 11.08
N GLU A 39 -10.35 2.87 9.93
CA GLU A 39 -10.68 4.17 9.36
C GLU A 39 -11.26 4.01 7.95
N VAL A 40 -11.39 5.13 7.22
CA VAL A 40 -12.04 5.19 5.90
C VAL A 40 -11.01 5.15 4.78
N ASP A 41 -9.77 5.57 5.05
CA ASP A 41 -8.74 5.87 4.07
C ASP A 41 -8.04 4.66 3.47
N ASP A 42 -7.93 3.53 4.19
CA ASP A 42 -7.45 2.27 3.60
C ASP A 42 -8.21 1.94 2.31
N LEU A 43 -9.52 2.16 2.27
CA LEU A 43 -10.34 1.84 1.09
C LEU A 43 -9.95 2.69 -0.11
N TYR A 44 -9.60 3.97 0.10
CA TYR A 44 -9.14 4.86 -0.96
C TYR A 44 -7.76 4.43 -1.47
N ALA A 45 -6.86 4.11 -0.55
CA ALA A 45 -5.53 3.59 -0.86
C ALA A 45 -5.60 2.25 -1.62
N LEU A 46 -6.44 1.32 -1.15
CA LEU A 46 -6.68 0.03 -1.78
C LEU A 46 -7.27 0.19 -3.18
N VAL A 47 -8.27 1.06 -3.38
CA VAL A 47 -8.79 1.35 -4.73
C VAL A 47 -7.67 1.83 -5.64
N ARG A 48 -6.77 2.68 -5.15
CA ARG A 48 -5.68 3.20 -5.98
C ARG A 48 -4.67 2.14 -6.40
N ILE A 49 -4.18 1.33 -5.46
CA ILE A 49 -3.17 0.29 -5.74
C ILE A 49 -3.74 -0.86 -6.57
N LEU A 50 -5.00 -1.24 -6.34
CA LEU A 50 -5.67 -2.33 -7.06
C LEU A 50 -5.96 -2.00 -8.53
N LEU A 51 -5.98 -0.71 -8.88
CA LEU A 51 -6.15 -0.23 -10.25
C LEU A 51 -4.83 0.09 -10.95
N GLU A 52 -3.67 -0.08 -10.28
CA GLU A 52 -2.37 0.23 -10.87
C GLU A 52 -1.87 -0.92 -11.77
N PRO A 53 -1.70 -0.71 -13.08
CA PRO A 53 -1.31 -1.80 -13.98
C PRO A 53 0.13 -2.30 -13.80
N SER A 54 0.99 -1.49 -13.16
CA SER A 54 2.40 -1.83 -12.90
C SER A 54 2.60 -2.66 -11.64
N VAL A 55 1.54 -2.89 -10.85
CA VAL A 55 1.58 -3.59 -9.56
C VAL A 55 0.65 -4.81 -9.60
N GLU A 56 1.11 -5.93 -9.06
CA GLU A 56 0.30 -7.11 -8.81
C GLU A 56 0.16 -7.29 -7.29
N VAL A 57 -1.04 -7.06 -6.75
CA VAL A 57 -1.33 -7.38 -5.35
C VAL A 57 -1.59 -8.88 -5.23
N THR A 58 -0.60 -9.64 -4.76
CA THR A 58 -0.65 -11.10 -4.68
C THR A 58 -1.50 -11.59 -3.51
N ALA A 59 -1.50 -10.83 -2.41
CA ALA A 59 -2.36 -11.04 -1.26
C ALA A 59 -2.76 -9.71 -0.61
N LEU A 60 -4.01 -9.65 -0.15
CA LEU A 60 -4.56 -8.58 0.66
C LEU A 60 -4.83 -9.12 2.07
N ASN A 61 -3.88 -8.86 2.96
CA ASN A 61 -3.89 -9.31 4.35
C ASN A 61 -4.69 -8.36 5.23
N ALA A 62 -5.36 -8.91 6.23
CA ALA A 62 -6.09 -8.15 7.24
C ALA A 62 -5.23 -7.90 8.49
N ALA A 63 -4.99 -6.64 8.80
CA ALA A 63 -4.37 -6.19 10.05
C ALA A 63 -5.43 -5.86 11.11
N HIS A 64 -5.02 -5.86 12.38
CA HIS A 64 -5.87 -5.54 13.51
C HIS A 64 -5.68 -4.10 14.00
N TRP A 65 -6.68 -3.58 14.71
CA TRP A 65 -6.56 -2.40 15.60
C TRP A 65 -7.06 -2.73 17.02
N GLN A 66 -6.87 -3.98 17.46
CA GLN A 66 -7.56 -4.54 18.62
C GLN A 66 -7.26 -3.83 19.95
N THR A 67 -6.10 -3.17 20.06
CA THR A 67 -5.67 -2.43 21.26
C THR A 67 -6.40 -1.09 21.41
N SER A 68 -7.04 -0.58 20.35
CA SER A 68 -7.78 0.67 20.41
C SER A 68 -9.00 0.57 21.35
N HIS A 69 -9.30 1.65 22.07
CA HIS A 69 -10.45 1.72 22.98
C HIS A 69 -11.79 1.83 22.26
N TRP A 70 -11.80 2.18 20.97
CA TRP A 70 -12.97 2.15 20.10
C TRP A 70 -12.97 0.94 19.16
N SER A 71 -12.08 -0.03 19.40
CA SER A 71 -12.06 -1.26 18.60
C SER A 71 -13.38 -2.00 18.70
N VAL A 72 -13.71 -2.72 17.63
CA VAL A 72 -14.80 -3.69 17.62
C VAL A 72 -14.30 -5.04 18.10
N GLU A 73 -15.22 -5.92 18.48
CA GLU A 73 -14.88 -7.32 18.73
C GLU A 73 -14.29 -7.93 17.43
N ASN A 74 -13.11 -8.55 17.54
CA ASN A 74 -12.38 -9.13 16.40
C ASN A 74 -12.14 -8.12 15.28
N SER A 75 -11.45 -7.02 15.59
CA SER A 75 -11.09 -5.95 14.63
C SER A 75 -10.50 -6.49 13.31
N MET A 76 -9.58 -7.46 13.37
CA MET A 76 -9.01 -8.11 12.18
C MET A 76 -10.08 -8.78 11.29
N GLU A 77 -11.10 -9.45 11.87
CA GLU A 77 -12.18 -10.03 11.06
C GLU A 77 -13.01 -8.95 10.38
N ASN A 78 -13.12 -7.75 10.98
CA ASN A 78 -13.75 -6.62 10.35
C ASN A 78 -12.97 -6.14 9.11
N SER A 79 -11.64 -5.98 9.22
CA SER A 79 -10.76 -5.65 8.09
C SER A 79 -10.85 -6.72 7.01
N HIS A 80 -10.75 -8.00 7.38
CA HIS A 80 -10.84 -9.12 6.45
C HIS A 80 -12.17 -9.15 5.68
N ARG A 81 -13.29 -8.85 6.35
CA ARG A 81 -14.60 -8.73 5.71
C ARG A 81 -14.67 -7.54 4.76
N LEU A 82 -14.12 -6.39 5.15
CA LEU A 82 -14.14 -5.18 4.31
C LEU A 82 -13.22 -5.29 3.10
N ASN A 83 -12.09 -5.99 3.22
CA ASN A 83 -11.24 -6.37 2.09
C ASN A 83 -12.03 -7.16 1.04
N GLN A 84 -12.74 -8.21 1.46
CA GLN A 84 -13.59 -9.00 0.56
C GLN A 84 -14.73 -8.17 -0.04
N GLN A 85 -15.33 -7.29 0.75
CA GLN A 85 -16.40 -6.42 0.27
C GLN A 85 -15.90 -5.48 -0.83
N LEU A 86 -14.76 -4.81 -0.62
CA LEU A 86 -14.15 -3.94 -1.63
C LEU A 86 -13.86 -4.70 -2.93
N LEU A 87 -13.21 -5.87 -2.82
CA LEU A 87 -12.92 -6.71 -3.99
C LEU A 87 -14.20 -7.11 -4.73
N GLY A 88 -15.28 -7.42 -4.02
CA GLY A 88 -16.59 -7.71 -4.61
C GLY A 88 -17.22 -6.53 -5.35
N GLU A 89 -17.12 -5.32 -4.79
CA GLU A 89 -17.56 -4.09 -5.46
C GLU A 89 -16.79 -3.88 -6.77
N MET A 90 -15.47 -4.10 -6.74
CA MET A 90 -14.57 -3.99 -7.90
C MET A 90 -14.62 -5.19 -8.85
N GLY A 91 -15.27 -6.30 -8.48
CA GLY A 91 -15.26 -7.52 -9.30
C GLY A 91 -13.90 -8.22 -9.39
N LEU A 92 -12.99 -7.95 -8.44
CA LEU A 92 -11.65 -8.52 -8.39
C LEU A 92 -11.62 -9.80 -7.55
N GLN A 93 -10.67 -10.69 -7.85
CA GLN A 93 -10.43 -11.93 -7.12
C GLN A 93 -8.96 -11.98 -6.70
N ILE A 94 -8.69 -11.49 -5.50
CA ILE A 94 -7.35 -11.48 -4.89
C ILE A 94 -7.42 -12.30 -3.62
N LYS A 95 -6.32 -13.01 -3.32
CA LYS A 95 -6.20 -13.80 -2.09
C LYS A 95 -6.36 -12.87 -0.88
N THR A 96 -7.39 -13.09 -0.07
CA THR A 96 -7.60 -12.35 1.19
C THR A 96 -7.30 -13.27 2.36
N LEU A 97 -6.48 -12.80 3.29
CA LEU A 97 -5.99 -13.63 4.39
C LEU A 97 -6.22 -12.96 5.74
N ARG A 98 -6.60 -13.78 6.70
CA ARG A 98 -6.70 -13.38 8.11
C ARG A 98 -5.31 -13.22 8.70
N GLY A 99 -5.06 -12.06 9.30
CA GLY A 99 -3.84 -11.79 10.04
C GLY A 99 -3.94 -12.07 11.53
N ALA A 100 -3.00 -11.52 12.26
CA ALA A 100 -2.95 -11.53 13.72
C ALA A 100 -4.22 -10.90 14.30
N THR A 101 -4.73 -11.48 15.39
CA THR A 101 -5.95 -10.98 16.05
C THR A 101 -5.67 -9.89 17.09
N ALA A 102 -4.42 -9.73 17.50
CA ALA A 102 -3.95 -8.76 18.49
C ALA A 102 -2.44 -8.58 18.37
N ARG A 103 -1.88 -7.62 19.11
CA ARG A 103 -0.43 -7.36 19.17
C ARG A 103 0.39 -8.60 19.53
N MET A 104 1.67 -8.60 19.14
CA MET A 104 2.65 -9.63 19.52
C MET A 104 2.71 -9.83 21.04
N TYR A 105 3.04 -11.05 21.48
CA TYR A 105 3.13 -11.38 22.90
C TYR A 105 4.40 -10.84 23.55
N ASP A 106 4.37 -10.61 24.86
CA ASP A 106 5.49 -10.00 25.58
C ASP A 106 6.63 -11.01 25.90
N TRP A 107 6.35 -12.32 25.92
CA TRP A 107 7.33 -13.37 26.26
C TRP A 107 7.08 -14.68 25.50
N GLY A 108 8.12 -15.53 25.46
CA GLY A 108 8.06 -16.84 24.82
C GLY A 108 8.10 -16.75 23.30
N ASP A 109 7.26 -17.53 22.63
CA ASP A 109 6.96 -17.30 21.23
C ASP A 109 6.13 -16.03 21.10
N ARG A 110 6.79 -14.95 20.70
CA ARG A 110 6.16 -13.62 20.65
C ARG A 110 5.31 -13.41 19.40
N ALA A 111 5.44 -14.30 18.40
CA ALA A 111 4.74 -14.14 17.15
C ALA A 111 3.24 -14.41 17.28
N GLN A 112 2.48 -13.73 16.42
CA GLN A 112 1.07 -14.03 16.17
C GLN A 112 0.99 -14.93 14.94
N HIS A 113 0.70 -16.21 15.12
CA HIS A 113 0.56 -17.14 14.00
C HIS A 113 -0.77 -16.93 13.29
N SER A 114 -0.72 -16.67 11.98
CA SER A 114 -1.90 -16.44 11.15
C SER A 114 -1.65 -16.78 9.69
N ALA A 115 -2.72 -16.85 8.88
CA ALA A 115 -2.60 -17.14 7.46
C ALA A 115 -1.80 -16.04 6.73
N ALA A 116 -2.03 -14.76 7.05
CA ALA A 116 -1.28 -13.64 6.50
C ALA A 116 0.23 -13.72 6.83
N VAL A 117 0.57 -14.12 8.06
CA VAL A 117 1.96 -14.26 8.51
C VAL A 117 2.68 -15.36 7.75
N TYR A 118 2.05 -16.52 7.57
CA TYR A 118 2.65 -17.61 6.80
C TYR A 118 2.73 -17.30 5.30
N GLU A 119 1.80 -16.51 4.76
CA GLU A 119 1.88 -16.02 3.37
C GLU A 119 3.11 -15.15 3.14
N ILE A 120 3.39 -14.22 4.07
CA ILE A 120 4.59 -13.38 4.00
C ILE A 120 5.84 -14.24 3.99
N ILE A 121 5.92 -15.25 4.88
CA ILE A 121 7.05 -16.17 4.95
C ILE A 121 7.20 -16.96 3.65
N GLU A 122 6.10 -17.52 3.14
CA GLU A 122 6.08 -18.31 1.89
C GLU A 122 6.56 -17.48 0.71
N GLN A 123 5.94 -16.32 0.45
CA GLN A 123 6.30 -15.49 -0.71
C GLN A 123 7.71 -14.91 -0.60
N ALA A 124 8.18 -14.56 0.61
CA ALA A 124 9.55 -14.07 0.80
C ALA A 124 10.59 -15.17 0.51
N LYS A 125 10.33 -16.41 0.91
CA LYS A 125 11.22 -17.56 0.65
C LYS A 125 11.24 -17.98 -0.81
N GLU A 126 10.09 -17.97 -1.47
CA GLU A 126 9.98 -18.40 -2.88
C GLU A 126 10.66 -17.43 -3.85
N ASN A 127 10.48 -16.14 -3.63
CA ASN A 127 10.96 -15.11 -4.57
C ASN A 127 12.34 -14.56 -4.21
N GLY A 128 12.80 -14.76 -2.96
CA GLY A 128 14.01 -14.15 -2.42
C GLY A 128 13.91 -12.64 -2.19
N GLN A 129 12.86 -12.00 -2.71
CA GLN A 129 12.50 -10.60 -2.47
C GLN A 129 10.97 -10.48 -2.37
N LEU A 130 10.48 -9.73 -1.39
CA LEU A 130 9.06 -9.44 -1.21
C LEU A 130 8.88 -7.99 -0.75
N THR A 131 8.03 -7.26 -1.46
CA THR A 131 7.58 -5.92 -1.06
C THR A 131 6.24 -6.01 -0.34
N ILE A 132 6.12 -5.33 0.80
CA ILE A 132 4.90 -5.25 1.60
C ILE A 132 4.54 -3.78 1.80
N LEU A 133 3.29 -3.41 1.51
CA LEU A 133 2.71 -2.13 1.92
C LEU A 133 1.86 -2.39 3.16
N ALA A 134 2.31 -1.93 4.33
CA ALA A 134 1.59 -2.01 5.58
C ALA A 134 0.89 -0.67 5.87
N LEU A 135 -0.44 -0.70 5.89
CA LEU A 135 -1.30 0.45 6.13
C LEU A 135 -1.70 0.58 7.62
N GLY A 136 -1.65 -0.54 8.35
CA GLY A 136 -1.97 -0.61 9.77
C GLY A 136 -0.81 -0.97 10.69
N ALA A 137 -1.13 -1.73 11.74
CA ALA A 137 -0.16 -2.28 12.68
C ALA A 137 0.83 -3.24 12.00
N LEU A 138 2.11 -3.21 12.41
CA LEU A 138 3.18 -4.04 11.82
C LEU A 138 3.19 -5.51 12.28
N THR A 139 2.17 -5.94 13.02
CA THR A 139 2.13 -7.24 13.71
C THR A 139 2.32 -8.43 12.79
N ASN A 140 1.69 -8.42 11.60
CA ASN A 140 1.85 -9.52 10.64
C ASN A 140 3.29 -9.59 10.11
N VAL A 141 3.86 -8.45 9.73
CA VAL A 141 5.24 -8.36 9.20
C VAL A 141 6.26 -8.76 10.26
N ALA A 142 6.16 -8.19 11.47
CA ALA A 142 7.06 -8.51 12.58
C ALA A 142 6.94 -9.97 13.03
N SER A 143 5.73 -10.53 13.06
CA SER A 143 5.53 -11.96 13.38
C SER A 143 6.15 -12.87 12.32
N ALA A 144 6.02 -12.52 11.04
CA ALA A 144 6.65 -13.28 9.96
C ALA A 144 8.18 -13.28 10.07
N LEU A 145 8.78 -12.10 10.33
CA LEU A 145 10.21 -11.96 10.55
C LEU A 145 10.67 -12.69 11.82
N PHE A 146 9.88 -12.65 12.90
CA PHE A 146 10.21 -13.35 14.15
C PHE A 146 10.24 -14.87 13.95
N ILE A 147 9.30 -15.42 13.18
CA ILE A 147 9.22 -16.86 12.89
C ILE A 147 10.32 -17.30 11.92
N ALA A 148 10.63 -16.49 10.91
CA ALA A 148 11.60 -16.81 9.87
C ALA A 148 12.61 -15.67 9.67
N PRO A 149 13.57 -15.45 10.60
CA PRO A 149 14.51 -14.34 10.55
C PRO A 149 15.34 -14.27 9.26
N GLU A 150 15.55 -15.41 8.59
CA GLU A 150 16.28 -15.51 7.34
C GLU A 150 15.66 -14.74 6.16
N ILE A 151 14.40 -14.30 6.27
CA ILE A 151 13.73 -13.53 5.21
C ILE A 151 14.12 -12.03 5.23
N ALA A 152 14.79 -11.54 6.28
CA ALA A 152 15.06 -10.12 6.51
C ALA A 152 15.65 -9.41 5.28
N ASP A 153 16.70 -10.00 4.69
CA ASP A 153 17.46 -9.43 3.57
C ASP A 153 16.62 -9.30 2.28
N GLY A 154 15.54 -10.08 2.17
CA GLY A 154 14.61 -10.05 1.03
C GLY A 154 13.37 -9.19 1.27
N LEU A 155 13.13 -8.71 2.49
CA LEU A 155 11.94 -7.94 2.80
C LEU A 155 12.15 -6.44 2.57
N LYS A 156 11.21 -5.84 1.83
CA LYS A 156 11.05 -4.40 1.70
C LYS A 156 9.67 -3.98 2.21
N VAL A 157 9.64 -3.13 3.23
CA VAL A 157 8.42 -2.71 3.91
C VAL A 157 8.19 -1.23 3.71
N TYR A 158 7.10 -0.90 3.03
CA TYR A 158 6.54 0.44 2.93
C TYR A 158 5.46 0.57 4.01
N TRP A 159 5.57 1.53 4.91
CA TRP A 159 4.68 1.60 6.07
C TRP A 159 4.19 3.02 6.35
N LEU A 160 2.89 3.13 6.67
CA LEU A 160 2.29 4.36 7.19
C LEU A 160 2.42 4.40 8.72
N GLY A 161 3.13 5.41 9.19
CA GLY A 161 3.51 5.59 10.57
C GLY A 161 4.95 6.05 10.60
N THR A 162 5.60 6.17 11.73
CA THR A 162 5.16 7.06 12.80
C THR A 162 5.57 8.51 12.47
N THR A 163 5.14 9.49 13.25
CA THR A 163 5.60 10.88 13.16
C THR A 163 7.10 10.96 13.38
N LEU A 164 7.79 11.67 12.48
CA LEU A 164 9.22 11.91 12.55
C LEU A 164 9.50 13.41 12.74
N ASN A 165 10.36 13.73 13.71
CA ASN A 165 11.00 15.05 13.75
C ASN A 165 12.25 15.02 12.87
N PHE A 166 12.21 15.71 11.73
CA PHE A 166 13.31 15.76 10.76
C PHE A 166 14.54 16.53 11.25
N GLU A 167 14.42 17.39 12.27
CA GLU A 167 15.57 18.11 12.83
C GLU A 167 16.34 17.25 13.85
N THR A 168 15.61 16.47 14.66
CA THR A 168 16.21 15.65 15.74
C THR A 168 16.36 14.18 15.39
N HIS A 169 15.78 13.73 14.27
CA HIS A 169 15.71 12.34 13.82
C HIS A 169 15.02 11.39 14.82
N VAL A 170 14.14 11.94 15.67
CA VAL A 170 13.42 11.17 16.69
C VAL A 170 12.05 10.76 16.15
N LEU A 171 11.79 9.46 16.21
CA LEU A 171 10.49 8.85 15.91
C LEU A 171 9.59 8.92 17.15
N LYS A 172 8.33 9.35 16.96
CA LYS A 172 7.31 9.19 17.99
C LYS A 172 6.84 7.73 18.05
N ARG A 173 6.29 7.30 19.18
CA ARG A 173 5.70 5.95 19.33
C ARG A 173 4.24 5.98 19.75
N ASN A 174 3.68 7.18 19.86
CA ASN A 174 2.34 7.42 20.37
C ASN A 174 1.33 7.77 19.26
N ASP A 175 1.67 7.51 18.01
CA ASP A 175 0.73 7.51 16.90
C ASP A 175 -0.05 6.20 16.84
N PHE A 176 -1.15 6.18 16.11
CA PHE A 176 -2.11 5.08 16.16
C PHE A 176 -1.52 3.72 15.79
N ASN A 177 -0.97 3.56 14.58
CA ASN A 177 -0.37 2.30 14.10
C ASN A 177 0.75 1.76 15.02
N PRO A 178 1.74 2.59 15.45
CA PRO A 178 2.71 2.21 16.48
C PRO A 178 2.07 1.68 17.77
N LEU A 179 1.01 2.31 18.26
CA LEU A 179 0.35 1.93 19.51
C LEU A 179 -0.45 0.63 19.39
N MET A 180 -0.85 0.23 18.18
CA MET A 180 -1.53 -1.04 17.99
C MET A 180 -0.60 -2.22 18.26
N ASP A 181 0.69 -2.08 17.98
CA ASP A 181 1.73 -3.04 18.37
C ASP A 181 3.12 -2.40 18.52
N PRO A 182 3.46 -1.85 19.71
CA PRO A 182 4.75 -1.20 19.94
C PRO A 182 5.93 -2.18 19.83
N PHE A 183 5.72 -3.45 20.18
CA PHE A 183 6.77 -4.45 20.08
C PHE A 183 7.11 -4.77 18.62
N ALA A 184 6.09 -4.92 17.76
CA ALA A 184 6.31 -5.11 16.33
C ALA A 184 7.10 -3.95 15.70
N LEU A 185 6.79 -2.71 16.09
CA LEU A 185 7.55 -1.54 15.63
C LEU A 185 9.01 -1.62 16.06
N ASP A 186 9.28 -1.75 17.36
CA ASP A 186 10.65 -1.76 17.86
C ASP A 186 11.45 -2.94 17.28
N TYR A 187 10.82 -4.11 17.12
CA TYR A 187 11.44 -5.29 16.52
C TYR A 187 11.88 -5.06 15.06
N LEU A 188 11.08 -4.35 14.26
CA LEU A 188 11.43 -4.04 12.87
C LEU A 188 12.45 -2.90 12.76
N LEU A 189 12.37 -1.89 13.64
CA LEU A 189 13.36 -0.82 13.69
C LEU A 189 14.76 -1.37 14.03
N ASP A 190 14.84 -2.37 14.90
CA ASP A 190 16.08 -3.07 15.29
C ASP A 190 16.52 -4.17 14.30
N SER A 191 15.76 -4.40 13.22
CA SER A 191 16.06 -5.44 12.22
C SER A 191 16.84 -4.91 11.00
N GLU A 192 17.28 -5.82 10.13
CA GLU A 192 17.94 -5.47 8.85
C GLU A 192 16.96 -5.26 7.69
N VAL A 193 15.65 -5.37 7.92
CA VAL A 193 14.61 -5.20 6.87
C VAL A 193 14.73 -3.82 6.21
N GLU A 194 14.60 -3.75 4.88
CA GLU A 194 14.57 -2.46 4.19
C GLU A 194 13.24 -1.76 4.48
N MET A 195 13.28 -0.57 5.10
CA MET A 195 12.07 0.17 5.48
C MET A 195 11.97 1.53 4.78
N HIS A 196 10.78 1.79 4.26
CA HIS A 196 10.33 3.05 3.67
C HIS A 196 9.12 3.53 4.46
N ILE A 197 9.26 4.63 5.17
CA ILE A 197 8.29 5.06 6.16
C ILE A 197 7.65 6.37 5.72
N MET A 198 6.31 6.41 5.63
CA MET A 198 5.52 7.62 5.40
C MET A 198 5.10 8.21 6.75
N PRO A 199 5.75 9.29 7.23
CA PRO A 199 5.43 9.86 8.53
C PRO A 199 4.05 10.52 8.52
N LEU A 200 3.32 10.43 9.64
CA LEU A 200 2.00 11.06 9.74
C LEU A 200 2.05 12.58 9.57
N ASN A 201 3.10 13.25 10.03
CA ASN A 201 3.25 14.69 9.83
C ASN A 201 3.48 15.10 8.36
N VAL A 202 3.85 14.15 7.48
CA VAL A 202 3.91 14.36 6.02
C VAL A 202 2.56 14.01 5.39
N ALA A 203 2.02 12.83 5.72
CA ALA A 203 0.71 12.38 5.24
C ALA A 203 -0.46 13.29 5.66
N ALA A 204 -0.31 14.09 6.72
CA ALA A 204 -1.26 15.11 7.15
C ALA A 204 -1.66 16.09 6.05
N ALA A 205 -0.82 16.28 5.03
CA ALA A 205 -1.13 17.11 3.86
C ALA A 205 -2.27 16.54 2.98
N MET A 206 -2.67 15.28 3.19
CA MET A 206 -3.81 14.64 2.52
C MET A 206 -5.17 14.99 3.15
N GLU A 207 -5.30 16.07 3.92
CA GLU A 207 -6.61 16.52 4.38
C GLU A 207 -7.52 16.91 3.22
N VAL A 208 -8.74 16.38 3.18
CA VAL A 208 -9.75 16.69 2.17
C VAL A 208 -11.13 16.79 2.79
N ARG A 209 -11.93 17.71 2.26
CA ARG A 209 -13.33 17.85 2.67
C ARG A 209 -14.21 16.85 1.94
N PHE A 210 -15.25 16.40 2.63
CA PHE A 210 -16.20 15.47 2.05
C PHE A 210 -16.93 16.03 0.83
N ASP A 211 -17.29 17.32 0.83
CA ASP A 211 -17.99 17.96 -0.30
C ASP A 211 -17.09 18.10 -1.53
N GLU A 212 -15.80 18.38 -1.34
CA GLU A 212 -14.80 18.36 -2.41
C GLU A 212 -14.62 16.96 -2.99
N MET A 213 -14.48 15.95 -2.14
CA MET A 213 -14.39 14.54 -2.53
C MET A 213 -15.64 14.09 -3.31
N GLU A 214 -16.84 14.46 -2.83
CA GLU A 214 -18.12 14.16 -3.47
C GLU A 214 -18.25 14.85 -4.83
N ALA A 215 -17.85 16.13 -4.93
CA ALA A 215 -17.91 16.88 -6.18
C ALA A 215 -16.98 16.33 -7.27
N ASN A 216 -15.78 15.88 -6.91
CA ASN A 216 -14.81 15.31 -7.87
C ASN A 216 -15.17 13.88 -8.31
N ILE A 217 -15.68 13.05 -7.41
CA ILE A 217 -16.05 11.66 -7.71
C ILE A 217 -17.43 11.57 -8.38
N GLY A 218 -18.37 12.43 -7.99
CA GLY A 218 -19.75 12.40 -8.48
C GLY A 218 -20.45 11.05 -8.24
N ASP A 219 -21.23 10.61 -9.24
CA ASP A 219 -22.05 9.40 -9.17
C ASP A 219 -21.31 8.12 -9.63
N HIS A 220 -19.99 8.09 -9.62
CA HIS A 220 -19.25 6.88 -9.98
C HIS A 220 -19.62 5.72 -9.03
N PHE A 221 -19.82 4.49 -9.53
CA PHE A 221 -20.36 3.39 -8.70
C PHE A 221 -19.46 3.05 -7.50
N LEU A 222 -18.15 2.94 -7.74
CA LEU A 222 -17.15 2.73 -6.70
C LEU A 222 -17.03 3.97 -5.82
N GLY A 223 -17.20 5.14 -6.41
CA GLY A 223 -17.28 6.42 -5.71
C GLY A 223 -18.39 6.47 -4.66
N ARG A 224 -19.61 6.07 -5.04
CA ARG A 224 -20.77 5.98 -4.13
C ARG A 224 -20.50 4.99 -2.99
N PHE A 225 -19.82 3.88 -3.26
CA PHE A 225 -19.42 2.94 -2.22
C PHE A 225 -18.49 3.61 -1.20
N LEU A 226 -17.41 4.26 -1.66
CA LEU A 226 -16.46 4.97 -0.79
C LEU A 226 -17.12 6.12 -0.01
N GLN A 227 -17.92 6.95 -0.67
CA GLN A 227 -18.66 8.05 -0.05
C GLN A 227 -19.65 7.55 1.00
N LYS A 228 -20.33 6.41 0.75
CA LYS A 228 -21.22 5.79 1.74
C LYS A 228 -20.41 5.33 2.96
N ARG A 229 -19.26 4.68 2.74
CA ARG A 229 -18.36 4.27 3.84
C ARG A 229 -17.91 5.46 4.67
N TRP A 230 -17.56 6.57 4.03
CA TRP A 230 -17.23 7.83 4.70
C TRP A 230 -18.37 8.37 5.57
N LYS A 231 -19.59 8.47 5.02
CA LYS A 231 -20.77 9.02 5.71
C LYS A 231 -21.20 8.16 6.91
N ASP A 232 -21.11 6.84 6.77
CA ASP A 232 -21.56 5.89 7.77
C ASP A 232 -20.51 5.61 8.85
N HIS A 233 -19.28 6.09 8.69
CA HIS A 233 -18.24 5.89 9.68
C HIS A 233 -18.58 6.63 10.99
N LEU A 234 -18.32 5.97 12.12
CA LEU A 234 -18.82 6.34 13.44
C LEU A 234 -17.81 7.19 14.23
N ASP A 235 -17.37 8.29 13.64
CA ASP A 235 -16.44 9.24 14.24
C ASP A 235 -16.81 10.70 13.92
N GLY A 236 -15.98 11.64 14.38
CA GLY A 236 -16.17 13.08 14.14
C GLY A 236 -15.76 13.56 12.74
N GLY A 237 -14.99 12.78 11.98
CA GLY A 237 -14.38 13.16 10.69
C GLY A 237 -15.33 13.20 9.50
N ARG A 238 -16.63 13.45 9.69
CA ARG A 238 -17.59 13.39 8.58
C ARG A 238 -17.44 14.53 7.56
N GLN A 239 -16.98 15.71 8.00
CA GLN A 239 -16.84 16.88 7.13
C GLN A 239 -15.47 16.93 6.42
N ASN A 240 -14.42 16.47 7.09
CA ASN A 240 -13.05 16.42 6.61
C ASN A 240 -12.35 15.20 7.20
N ARG A 241 -11.45 14.60 6.43
CA ARG A 241 -10.51 13.56 6.88
C ARG A 241 -9.18 13.78 6.21
N VAL A 242 -8.14 13.23 6.82
CA VAL A 242 -6.89 12.98 6.14
C VAL A 242 -6.94 11.57 5.55
N LEU A 243 -6.59 11.43 4.27
CA LEU A 243 -6.42 10.12 3.64
C LEU A 243 -4.96 9.67 3.75
N TRP A 244 -4.58 9.19 4.93
CA TRP A 244 -3.18 8.92 5.28
C TRP A 244 -2.58 7.83 4.39
N ASP A 245 -3.28 6.71 4.26
CA ASP A 245 -2.80 5.54 3.50
C ASP A 245 -2.65 5.84 2.00
N LEU A 246 -3.50 6.74 1.48
CA LEU A 246 -3.44 7.16 0.09
C LEU A 246 -2.12 7.87 -0.22
N ALA A 247 -1.54 8.60 0.75
CA ALA A 247 -0.22 9.23 0.60
C ALA A 247 0.85 8.18 0.31
N LEU A 248 0.93 7.13 1.14
CA LEU A 248 1.94 6.07 1.01
C LEU A 248 1.75 5.32 -0.31
N VAL A 249 0.52 4.89 -0.61
CA VAL A 249 0.22 4.15 -1.83
C VAL A 249 0.55 4.96 -3.07
N ALA A 250 0.12 6.22 -3.13
CA ALA A 250 0.38 7.06 -4.30
C ALA A 250 1.88 7.34 -4.47
N ALA A 251 2.60 7.65 -3.39
CA ALA A 251 4.05 7.86 -3.43
C ALA A 251 4.84 6.59 -3.80
N PHE A 252 4.32 5.40 -3.45
CA PHE A 252 4.90 4.13 -3.90
C PHE A 252 4.71 3.93 -5.41
N ILE A 253 3.51 4.20 -5.93
CA ILE A 253 3.16 4.00 -7.35
C ILE A 253 3.78 5.06 -8.28
N ARG A 254 3.85 6.30 -7.80
CA ARG A 254 4.36 7.49 -8.50
C ARG A 254 5.40 8.19 -7.62
N PRO A 255 6.64 7.69 -7.56
CA PRO A 255 7.69 8.27 -6.72
C PRO A 255 7.95 9.75 -6.99
N GLU A 256 7.61 10.26 -8.18
CA GLU A 256 7.72 11.68 -8.53
C GLU A 256 6.75 12.60 -7.77
N MET A 257 5.69 12.07 -7.16
CA MET A 257 4.73 12.82 -6.34
C MET A 257 5.19 12.99 -4.89
N ALA A 258 6.38 12.50 -4.54
CA ALA A 258 6.95 12.61 -3.21
C ALA A 258 8.47 12.79 -3.28
N SER A 259 9.05 13.20 -2.15
CA SER A 259 10.50 13.14 -1.95
C SER A 259 10.83 12.31 -0.72
N THR A 260 12.00 11.69 -0.77
CA THR A 260 12.49 10.82 0.30
C THR A 260 13.89 11.23 0.73
N GLN A 261 14.19 11.00 2.00
CA GLN A 261 15.53 11.08 2.55
C GLN A 261 15.84 9.87 3.42
N THR A 262 17.11 9.44 3.41
CA THR A 262 17.59 8.40 4.29
C THR A 262 18.13 9.02 5.57
N ILE A 263 17.59 8.60 6.71
CA ILE A 263 17.97 9.08 8.04
C ILE A 263 18.51 7.91 8.85
N ILE A 264 19.65 8.12 9.51
CA ILE A 264 20.09 7.22 10.57
C ILE A 264 19.24 7.52 11.79
N THR A 265 18.42 6.56 12.18
CA THR A 265 17.51 6.68 13.32
C THR A 265 18.26 6.85 14.64
N SER A 266 17.57 7.32 15.68
CA SER A 266 18.13 7.41 17.03
C SER A 266 18.49 6.03 17.59
N LYS A 267 19.31 5.99 18.65
CA LYS A 267 19.75 4.73 19.29
C LYS A 267 18.64 3.85 19.82
N ASP A 268 17.56 4.48 20.28
CA ASP A 268 16.35 3.80 20.72
C ASP A 268 15.48 3.31 19.57
N SER A 269 15.85 3.56 18.31
CA SER A 269 15.12 3.18 17.09
C SER A 269 16.00 2.41 16.10
N GLY A 270 16.93 1.59 16.59
CA GLY A 270 17.82 0.74 15.79
C GLY A 270 19.16 1.35 15.37
N ASN A 271 19.36 2.68 15.47
CA ASN A 271 20.59 3.37 15.03
C ASN A 271 21.04 2.99 13.61
N ARG A 272 20.10 2.90 12.67
CA ARG A 272 20.36 2.38 11.31
C ARG A 272 19.72 3.26 10.25
N PRO A 273 20.18 3.21 8.99
CA PRO A 273 19.56 3.96 7.91
C PRO A 273 18.15 3.43 7.61
N ILE A 274 17.17 4.32 7.63
CA ILE A 274 15.79 4.08 7.16
C ILE A 274 15.42 5.20 6.19
N THR A 275 14.68 4.85 5.13
CA THR A 275 14.18 5.84 4.18
C THR A 275 12.84 6.38 4.67
N PHE A 276 12.72 7.71 4.71
CA PHE A 276 11.49 8.41 5.08
C PHE A 276 11.04 9.28 3.93
N TYR A 277 9.72 9.32 3.69
CA TYR A 277 9.13 10.36 2.87
C TYR A 277 9.17 11.68 3.64
N ASP A 278 9.64 12.76 3.00
CA ASP A 278 9.79 14.08 3.63
C ASP A 278 8.87 15.15 3.04
N SER A 279 8.32 14.91 1.85
CA SER A 279 7.25 15.71 1.26
C SER A 279 6.39 14.90 0.30
N ILE A 280 5.16 15.38 0.07
CA ILE A 280 4.22 14.86 -0.92
C ILE A 280 3.54 16.00 -1.67
N ASP A 281 3.19 15.77 -2.93
CA ASP A 281 2.32 16.64 -3.72
C ASP A 281 0.87 16.13 -3.63
N ALA A 282 0.17 16.59 -2.59
CA ALA A 282 -1.22 16.17 -2.32
C ALA A 282 -2.16 16.48 -3.50
N SER A 283 -1.96 17.59 -4.21
CA SER A 283 -2.79 17.95 -5.37
C SER A 283 -2.61 16.94 -6.50
N ALA A 284 -1.35 16.61 -6.83
CA ALA A 284 -1.06 15.61 -7.86
C ALA A 284 -1.60 14.22 -7.48
N ILE A 285 -1.52 13.85 -6.20
CA ILE A 285 -2.06 12.58 -5.70
C ILE A 285 -3.58 12.54 -5.85
N TYR A 286 -4.30 13.61 -5.49
CA TYR A 286 -5.75 13.66 -5.64
C TYR A 286 -6.17 13.63 -7.11
N ASP A 287 -5.49 14.38 -7.99
CA ASP A 287 -5.75 14.36 -9.43
C ASP A 287 -5.57 12.97 -10.04
N ASP A 288 -4.48 12.27 -9.66
CA ASP A 288 -4.21 10.89 -10.09
C ASP A 288 -5.25 9.90 -9.55
N PHE A 289 -5.64 10.05 -8.28
CA PHE A 289 -6.68 9.22 -7.67
C PHE A 289 -8.03 9.38 -8.38
N TYR A 290 -8.50 10.62 -8.56
CA TYR A 290 -9.79 10.89 -9.23
C TYR A 290 -9.78 10.37 -10.66
N LYS A 291 -8.72 10.65 -11.42
CA LYS A 291 -8.59 10.17 -12.80
C LYS A 291 -8.63 8.64 -12.88
N THR A 292 -7.94 7.97 -11.98
CA THR A 292 -7.87 6.50 -11.96
C THR A 292 -9.21 5.89 -11.55
N LEU A 293 -9.84 6.42 -10.50
CA LEU A 293 -11.14 5.95 -10.02
C LEU A 293 -12.24 6.15 -11.07
N LEU A 294 -12.29 7.30 -11.73
CA LEU A 294 -13.32 7.63 -12.72
C LEU A 294 -13.14 6.88 -14.05
N ALA A 295 -11.94 6.40 -14.34
CA ALA A 295 -11.66 5.58 -15.53
C ALA A 295 -11.99 4.09 -15.33
N PHE A 296 -12.26 3.67 -14.09
CA PHE A 296 -12.55 2.28 -13.79
C PHE A 296 -13.98 1.90 -14.15
N GLU A 297 -14.12 0.92 -15.03
CA GLU A 297 -15.41 0.31 -15.39
C GLU A 297 -15.40 -1.17 -14.99
N LYS A 298 -16.56 -1.67 -14.55
CA LYS A 298 -16.74 -3.05 -14.06
C LYS A 298 -16.94 -4.05 -15.20
#